data_AF-A0A2V9L5P3-F1
#
_entry.id   AF-A0A2V9L5P3-F1
#
_cell.length_a   1.000
_cell.length_b   1.000
_cell.length_c   1.000
_cell.angle_alpha   90.00
_cell.angle_beta   90.00
_cell.angle_gamma   90.00
#
_symmetry.space_group_name_H-M   'P 1'
#
loop_
_entity.id
_entity.type
_entity.pdbx_description
1 polymer ?
#
loop_
_entity_poly.entity_id
_entity_poly.type
_entity_poly.pdbx_seq_one_letter_code
_entity_poly.pdbx_strand_id
1 'polypeptide(L)'
;MDTLIAEQEAARRLAAGREEAEPLVTVFRPLSYAKVKPVAELFKNWAGGGGLSKRGTVLVDERNNTLIVSDISSQIPIIDSILAKLDKRSKQVSIEARIVLANSAFTRNLGTILTAVAGNNSGSTVTGAATGPSA
;
A
#
# COMPACT_ATOMS: atom_id res chain seq x y z
N MET A 1 32.28 37.26 25.10
CA MET A 1 31.39 36.20 24.59
C MET A 1 31.55 35.99 23.08
N ASP A 2 32.27 36.88 22.36
CA ASP A 2 32.39 36.83 20.90
C ASP A 2 33.48 35.89 20.35
N THR A 3 34.43 35.47 21.19
CA THR A 3 35.55 34.61 20.76
C THR A 3 35.15 33.14 20.57
N LEU A 4 34.17 32.65 21.34
CA LEU A 4 33.66 31.27 21.23
C LEU A 4 32.85 31.04 19.94
N ILE A 5 32.17 32.07 19.44
CA ILE A 5 31.33 31.99 18.22
C ILE A 5 32.24 31.90 16.98
N ALA A 6 33.29 32.73 16.92
CA ALA A 6 34.25 32.74 15.81
C ALA A 6 35.03 31.41 15.70
N GLU A 7 35.40 30.82 16.83
CA GLU A 7 36.11 29.54 16.88
C GLU A 7 35.22 28.36 16.47
N GLN A 8 33.94 28.37 16.91
CA GLN A 8 32.95 27.39 16.45
C GLN A 8 32.68 27.48 14.95
N GLU A 9 32.61 28.68 14.39
CA GLU A 9 32.32 28.88 12.96
C GLU A 9 33.50 28.43 12.09
N ALA A 10 34.73 28.69 12.52
CA ALA A 10 35.94 28.17 11.87
C ALA A 10 36.00 26.63 11.91
N ALA A 11 35.70 26.02 13.06
CA ALA A 11 35.63 24.56 13.18
C ALA A 11 34.54 23.96 12.28
N ARG A 12 33.39 24.62 12.18
CA ARG A 12 32.29 24.20 11.28
C ARG A 12 32.68 24.31 9.81
N ARG A 13 33.43 25.33 9.43
CA ARG A 13 33.87 25.55 8.05
C ARG A 13 34.94 24.54 7.62
N LEU A 14 35.83 24.16 8.55
CA LEU A 14 36.79 23.06 8.36
C LEU A 14 36.09 21.70 8.28
N ALA A 15 35.08 21.47 9.11
CA ALA A 15 34.26 20.25 9.05
C ALA A 15 33.48 20.17 7.72
N ALA A 16 32.81 21.26 7.32
CA ALA A 16 32.09 21.34 6.05
C ALA A 16 33.01 21.13 4.84
N GLY A 17 34.22 21.70 4.84
CA GLY A 17 35.19 21.50 3.76
C GLY A 17 35.74 20.08 3.66
N ARG A 18 35.80 19.34 4.77
CA ARG A 18 36.18 17.91 4.77
C ARG A 18 35.05 17.01 4.32
N GLU A 19 33.82 17.31 4.73
CA GLU A 19 32.60 16.62 4.27
C GLU A 19 32.36 16.84 2.76
N GLU A 20 32.73 18.00 2.23
CA GLU A 20 32.69 18.31 0.79
C GLU A 20 33.81 17.62 -0.01
N ALA A 21 34.87 17.15 0.63
CA ALA A 21 36.02 16.53 -0.03
C ALA A 21 35.97 14.99 -0.03
N GLU A 22 34.97 14.37 0.60
CA GLU A 22 34.85 12.91 0.58
C GLU A 22 34.39 12.43 -0.82
N PRO A 23 35.05 11.41 -1.40
CA PRO A 23 34.76 10.98 -2.75
C PRO A 23 33.34 10.44 -2.84
N LEU A 24 32.58 10.96 -3.80
CA LEU A 24 31.27 10.43 -4.13
C LEU A 24 31.44 9.05 -4.76
N VAL A 25 30.80 8.05 -4.18
CA VAL A 25 30.84 6.67 -4.68
C VAL A 25 29.52 6.40 -5.39
N THR A 26 29.61 5.99 -6.66
CA THR A 26 28.44 5.61 -7.46
C THR A 26 28.24 4.12 -7.42
N VAL A 27 27.03 3.69 -7.07
CA VAL A 27 26.65 2.29 -6.95
C VAL A 27 25.39 2.01 -7.75
N PHE A 28 25.42 0.86 -8.42
CA PHE A 28 24.30 0.33 -9.19
C PHE A 28 23.54 -0.69 -8.33
N ARG A 29 22.23 -0.51 -8.20
CA ARG A 29 21.34 -1.42 -7.47
C ARG A 29 20.14 -1.81 -8.34
N PRO A 30 20.11 -3.04 -8.88
CA PRO A 30 18.93 -3.54 -9.58
C PRO A 30 17.80 -3.81 -8.57
N LEU A 31 16.57 -3.45 -8.93
CA LEU A 31 15.36 -3.69 -8.14
C LEU A 31 14.58 -4.86 -8.74
N SER A 32 14.12 -5.80 -7.89
CA SER A 32 13.45 -7.03 -8.36
C SER A 32 11.93 -6.96 -8.32
N TYR A 33 11.36 -6.25 -7.34
CA TYR A 33 9.92 -6.21 -7.07
C TYR A 33 9.35 -4.80 -7.19
N ALA A 34 10.07 -3.79 -6.71
CA ALA A 34 9.64 -2.40 -6.79
C ALA A 34 9.99 -1.75 -8.14
N LYS A 35 9.14 -0.84 -8.62
CA LYS A 35 9.45 0.00 -9.80
C LYS A 35 10.46 1.08 -9.39
N VAL A 36 11.49 1.29 -10.21
CA VAL A 36 12.58 2.23 -9.89
C VAL A 36 12.14 3.71 -9.84
N LYS A 37 11.21 4.13 -10.72
CA LYS A 37 10.67 5.51 -10.78
C LYS A 37 10.11 6.00 -9.42
N PRO A 38 9.08 5.34 -8.85
CA PRO A 38 8.51 5.77 -7.59
C PRO A 38 9.50 5.65 -6.42
N VAL A 39 10.39 4.65 -6.43
CA VAL A 39 11.44 4.54 -5.41
C VAL A 39 12.39 5.75 -5.46
N ALA A 40 12.81 6.17 -6.64
CA ALA A 40 13.66 7.34 -6.80
C ALA A 40 12.97 8.65 -6.41
N GLU A 41 11.67 8.78 -6.70
CA GLU A 41 10.88 9.92 -6.22
C GLU A 41 10.79 9.94 -4.70
N LEU A 42 10.64 8.79 -4.05
CA LEU A 42 10.66 8.70 -2.58
C LEU A 42 12.01 9.17 -2.03
N PHE A 43 13.13 8.78 -2.64
CA PHE A 43 14.46 9.25 -2.21
C PHE A 43 14.68 10.76 -2.46
N LYS A 44 14.16 11.32 -3.56
CA LYS A 44 14.23 12.76 -3.86
C LYS A 44 13.35 13.60 -2.93
N ASN A 45 12.15 13.09 -2.63
CA ASN A 45 11.14 13.76 -1.80
C ASN A 45 11.30 13.46 -0.30
N TRP A 46 12.26 12.59 0.09
CA TRP A 46 12.65 12.38 1.47
C TRP A 46 13.41 13.63 1.97
N ALA A 47 12.69 14.74 2.10
CA ALA A 47 13.15 16.04 2.54
C ALA A 47 13.29 16.09 4.08
N GLY A 48 13.92 15.06 4.66
CA GLY A 48 14.06 14.88 6.11
C GLY A 48 15.42 14.34 6.56
N GLY A 49 16.43 14.30 5.68
CA GLY A 49 17.81 13.98 6.05
C GLY A 49 18.13 12.50 6.32
N GLY A 50 17.30 11.56 5.85
CA GLY A 50 17.49 10.12 6.12
C GLY A 50 17.81 9.24 4.91
N GLY A 51 17.72 9.75 3.68
CA GLY A 51 17.83 8.92 2.47
C GLY A 51 19.00 9.24 1.54
N LEU A 52 19.53 10.47 1.58
CA LEU A 52 20.58 10.92 0.67
C LEU A 52 21.36 12.09 1.32
N SER A 53 22.68 12.13 1.14
CA SER A 53 23.48 13.28 1.57
C SER A 53 23.10 14.56 0.82
N LYS A 54 23.45 15.73 1.36
CA LYS A 54 23.28 17.04 0.70
C LYS A 54 23.87 17.10 -0.72
N ARG A 55 24.88 16.25 -1.01
CA ARG A 55 25.55 16.16 -2.32
C ARG A 55 25.17 14.91 -3.12
N GLY A 56 24.38 14.01 -2.53
CA GLY A 56 24.05 12.76 -3.19
C GLY A 56 23.07 12.99 -4.34
N THR A 57 23.18 12.18 -5.39
CA THR A 57 22.29 12.23 -6.56
C THR A 57 21.76 10.84 -6.87
N VAL A 58 20.48 10.76 -7.22
CA VAL A 58 19.82 9.52 -7.62
C VAL A 58 19.40 9.62 -9.09
N LEU A 59 19.90 8.67 -9.88
CA LEU A 59 19.60 8.47 -11.30
C LEU A 59 18.81 7.17 -11.46
N VAL A 60 17.97 7.13 -12.48
CA VAL A 60 17.03 6.05 -12.72
C VAL A 60 17.25 5.47 -14.12
N ASP A 61 17.52 4.17 -14.20
CA ASP A 61 17.47 3.41 -15.44
C ASP A 61 16.19 2.57 -15.48
N GLU A 62 15.20 3.05 -16.21
CA GLU A 62 13.90 2.39 -16.35
C GLU A 62 13.95 1.11 -17.18
N ARG A 63 14.88 1.03 -18.14
CA ARG A 63 14.97 -0.14 -19.03
C ARG A 63 15.44 -1.36 -18.26
N ASN A 64 16.40 -1.16 -17.36
CA ASN A 64 16.99 -2.23 -16.56
C ASN A 64 16.46 -2.27 -15.10
N ASN A 65 15.43 -1.47 -14.79
CA ASN A 65 14.90 -1.29 -13.43
C ASN A 65 16.01 -1.13 -12.37
N THR A 66 17.03 -0.31 -12.68
CA THR A 66 18.22 -0.12 -11.84
C THR A 66 18.24 1.27 -11.26
N LEU A 67 18.42 1.34 -9.93
CA LEU A 67 18.67 2.59 -9.22
C LEU A 67 20.17 2.87 -9.21
N ILE A 68 20.56 4.05 -9.68
CA ILE A 68 21.95 4.50 -9.68
C ILE A 68 22.05 5.57 -8.61
N VAL A 69 22.80 5.30 -7.55
CA VAL A 69 22.95 6.19 -6.41
C VAL A 69 24.40 6.63 -6.34
N SER A 70 24.61 7.94 -6.32
CA SER A 70 25.91 8.54 -6.07
C SER A 70 25.84 9.25 -4.72
N ASP A 71 26.52 8.71 -3.71
CA ASP A 71 26.53 9.29 -2.35
C ASP A 71 27.88 9.03 -1.65
N ILE A 72 28.05 9.59 -0.46
CA ILE A 72 29.19 9.37 0.43
C ILE A 72 29.21 7.90 0.86
N SER A 73 30.40 7.32 0.98
CA SER A 73 30.58 5.91 1.36
C SER A 73 29.84 5.52 2.66
N SER A 74 29.70 6.44 3.62
CA SER A 74 28.97 6.22 4.88
C SER A 74 27.45 6.08 4.72
N GLN A 75 26.85 6.66 3.67
CA GLN A 75 25.40 6.63 3.43
C GLN A 75 24.94 5.41 2.62
N ILE A 76 25.83 4.83 1.79
CA ILE A 76 25.53 3.66 0.97
C ILE A 76 24.93 2.48 1.76
N PRO A 77 25.47 2.04 2.91
CA PRO A 77 24.88 0.92 3.66
C PRO A 77 23.49 1.25 4.23
N ILE A 78 23.21 2.52 4.52
CA ILE A 78 21.90 2.99 5.01
C ILE A 78 20.88 2.89 3.86
N ILE A 79 21.28 3.35 2.68
CA ILE A 79 20.46 3.27 1.45
C ILE A 79 20.16 1.82 1.10
N ASP A 80 21.15 0.92 1.17
CA ASP A 80 20.96 -0.51 0.93
C ASP A 80 19.96 -1.13 1.93
N SER A 81 20.03 -0.73 3.20
CA SER A 81 19.10 -1.21 4.24
C SER A 81 17.66 -0.75 3.99
N ILE A 82 17.49 0.48 3.49
CA ILE A 82 16.18 1.03 3.10
C ILE A 82 15.66 0.31 1.85
N LEU A 83 16.53 0.12 0.86
CA LEU A 83 16.20 -0.55 -0.39
C LEU A 83 15.73 -1.99 -0.15
N ALA A 84 16.42 -2.74 0.74
CA ALA A 84 16.04 -4.10 1.11
C ALA A 84 14.67 -4.21 1.79
N LYS A 85 14.20 -3.14 2.46
CA LYS A 85 12.86 -3.09 3.05
C LYS A 85 11.78 -2.75 2.03
N LEU A 86 12.10 -1.88 1.07
CA LEU A 86 11.18 -1.45 0.00
C LEU A 86 11.04 -2.51 -1.10
N ASP A 87 12.11 -3.21 -1.45
CA ASP A 87 12.12 -4.25 -2.50
C ASP A 87 11.58 -5.59 -2.00
N LYS A 88 10.41 -5.56 -1.36
CA LYS A 88 9.69 -6.77 -0.93
C LYS A 88 8.52 -7.06 -1.86
N ARG A 89 8.29 -8.34 -2.11
CA ARG A 89 7.12 -8.84 -2.85
C ARG A 89 5.83 -8.39 -2.14
N SER A 90 4.92 -7.77 -2.89
CA SER A 90 3.58 -7.44 -2.40
C SER A 90 2.80 -8.74 -2.12
N LYS A 91 2.00 -8.74 -1.04
CA LYS A 91 1.13 -9.89 -0.74
C LYS A 91 -0.04 -9.88 -1.71
N GLN A 92 -0.17 -10.92 -2.53
CA GLN A 92 -1.35 -11.12 -3.36
C GLN A 92 -2.49 -11.63 -2.46
N VAL A 93 -3.65 -10.97 -2.48
CA VAL A 93 -4.84 -11.39 -1.73
C VAL A 93 -5.85 -12.03 -2.68
N SER A 94 -6.38 -13.21 -2.30
CA SER A 94 -7.53 -13.83 -2.96
C SER A 94 -8.81 -13.16 -2.45
N ILE A 95 -9.67 -12.73 -3.35
CA ILE A 95 -10.99 -12.20 -3.01
C ILE A 95 -12.02 -13.29 -3.30
N GLU A 96 -12.42 -14.02 -2.26
CA GLU A 96 -13.50 -15.02 -2.35
C GLU A 96 -14.84 -14.34 -2.05
N ALA A 97 -15.69 -14.18 -3.06
CA ALA A 97 -17.06 -13.73 -2.90
C ALA A 97 -18.02 -14.92 -3.05
N ARG A 98 -18.85 -15.19 -2.04
CA ARG A 98 -19.91 -16.21 -2.10
C ARG A 98 -21.24 -15.56 -2.42
N ILE A 99 -21.83 -15.89 -3.57
CA ILE A 99 -23.17 -15.46 -3.95
C ILE A 99 -24.17 -16.50 -3.42
N VAL A 100 -25.17 -16.05 -2.63
CA VAL A 100 -26.27 -16.90 -2.14
C VAL A 100 -27.56 -16.46 -2.81
N LEU A 101 -28.13 -17.30 -3.66
CA LEU A 101 -29.46 -17.08 -4.25
C LEU A 101 -30.53 -17.61 -3.30
N ALA A 102 -31.25 -16.71 -2.62
CA ALA A 102 -32.44 -17.09 -1.87
C ALA A 102 -33.59 -17.35 -2.84
N ASN A 103 -34.00 -18.61 -2.98
CA ASN A 103 -35.22 -18.96 -3.73
C ASN A 103 -36.44 -18.66 -2.84
N SER A 104 -37.34 -17.80 -3.31
CA SER A 104 -38.54 -17.30 -2.60
C SER A 104 -39.62 -18.36 -2.35
N ALA A 105 -39.39 -19.62 -2.72
CA ALA A 105 -40.28 -20.74 -2.45
C ALA A 105 -40.55 -20.98 -0.94
N PHE A 106 -39.60 -20.62 -0.06
CA PHE A 106 -39.75 -20.78 1.39
C PHE A 106 -40.76 -19.79 2.01
N THR A 107 -40.79 -18.54 1.52
CA THR A 107 -41.72 -17.50 2.04
C THR A 107 -43.18 -17.85 1.74
N ARG A 108 -43.45 -18.52 0.61
CA ARG A 108 -44.82 -18.93 0.24
C ARG A 108 -45.39 -19.99 1.18
N ASN A 109 -44.58 -20.97 1.60
CA ASN A 109 -45.02 -22.03 2.53
C ASN A 109 -45.33 -21.48 3.93
N LEU A 110 -44.49 -20.57 4.46
CA LEU A 110 -44.76 -19.90 5.73
C LEU A 110 -46.03 -19.05 5.67
N GLY A 111 -46.25 -18.31 4.59
CA GLY A 111 -47.48 -17.52 4.40
C GLY A 111 -48.74 -18.39 4.43
N THR A 112 -48.76 -19.52 3.72
CA THR A 112 -49.91 -20.43 3.71
C THR A 112 -50.20 -21.06 5.07
N ILE A 113 -49.18 -21.43 5.84
CA ILE A 113 -49.38 -22.03 7.17
C ILE A 113 -49.88 -20.98 8.17
N LEU A 114 -49.30 -19.78 8.17
CA LEU A 114 -49.75 -18.69 9.05
C LEU A 114 -51.20 -18.26 8.72
N THR A 115 -51.57 -18.18 7.44
CA THR A 115 -52.96 -17.88 7.04
C THR A 115 -53.93 -19.01 7.41
N ALA A 116 -53.53 -20.28 7.25
CA ALA A 116 -54.36 -21.42 7.64
C ALA A 116 -54.61 -21.47 9.16
N VAL A 117 -53.62 -21.11 9.98
CA VAL A 117 -53.75 -21.06 11.44
C VAL A 117 -54.55 -19.83 11.89
N ALA A 118 -54.34 -18.66 11.27
CA ALA A 118 -55.07 -17.44 11.60
C ALA A 118 -56.54 -17.45 11.13
N GLY A 119 -56.86 -18.17 10.06
CA GLY A 119 -58.23 -18.30 9.53
C GLY A 119 -59.14 -19.25 10.30
N ASN A 120 -58.62 -20.00 11.29
CA ASN A 120 -59.37 -21.05 11.99
C ASN A 120 -60.03 -20.60 13.31
N ASN A 121 -60.12 -19.28 13.57
CA ASN A 121 -60.61 -18.77 14.85
C ASN A 121 -62.05 -18.20 14.84
N SER A 122 -62.73 -18.23 13.69
CA SER A 122 -64.13 -17.79 13.56
C SER A 122 -64.88 -18.72 12.60
N GLY A 123 -65.78 -19.53 13.14
CA GLY A 123 -66.55 -20.51 12.36
C GLY A 123 -67.41 -19.86 11.28
N SER A 124 -66.91 -19.88 10.04
CA SER A 124 -67.67 -19.93 8.78
C SER A 124 -66.69 -19.70 7.64
N THR A 125 -66.19 -20.76 7.02
CA THR A 125 -65.49 -20.68 5.74
C THR A 125 -66.29 -21.47 4.72
N VAL A 126 -67.08 -20.74 3.94
CA VAL A 126 -67.70 -21.26 2.72
C VAL A 126 -66.56 -21.51 1.73
N THR A 127 -66.12 -22.76 1.62
CA THR A 127 -65.17 -23.19 0.60
C THR A 127 -65.96 -23.41 -0.69
N GLY A 128 -66.25 -22.30 -1.38
CA GLY A 128 -66.84 -22.29 -2.71
C GLY A 128 -65.84 -22.78 -3.75
N ALA A 129 -66.24 -23.81 -4.50
CA ALA A 129 -65.49 -24.41 -5.59
C ALA A 129 -65.17 -23.42 -6.72
N ALA A 130 -63.97 -23.54 -7.29
CA ALA A 130 -63.68 -23.17 -8.67
C ALA A 130 -62.80 -24.27 -9.29
N THR A 131 -63.47 -25.27 -9.86
CA THR A 131 -62.87 -26.21 -10.81
C THR A 131 -62.62 -25.49 -12.13
N GLY A 132 -61.38 -25.51 -12.63
CA GLY A 132 -61.03 -25.11 -13.99
C GLY A 132 -60.14 -26.19 -14.63
N PRO A 133 -60.45 -26.67 -15.86
CA PRO A 133 -59.81 -27.85 -16.41
C PRO A 133 -58.41 -27.54 -16.95
N SER A 134 -57.52 -28.51 -16.77
CA SER A 134 -56.16 -28.52 -17.32
C SER A 134 -56.17 -28.92 -18.80
N ALA A 135 -55.69 -28.03 -19.66
CA ALA A 135 -55.03 -28.31 -20.95
C ALA A 135 -54.06 -27.16 -21.26
#